data_AF-A0A5N5K4Q0-F1
#
_entry.id   AF-A0A5N5K4Q0-F1
#
_cell.length_a   1.000
_cell.length_b   1.000
_cell.length_c   1.000
_cell.angle_alpha   90.00
_cell.angle_beta   90.00
_cell.angle_gamma   90.00
#
_symmetry.space_group_name_H-M   'P 1'
#
loop_
_entity.id
_entity.type
_entity.pdbx_description
1 polymer ?
#
loop_
_entity_poly.entity_id
_entity_poly.type
_entity_poly.pdbx_seq_one_letter_code
_entity_poly.pdbx_strand_id
1 'polypeptide(L)'
;MKLKLMLDSRQSETLQAAASSVARDLSPFKMPEDSKKLSFFLKLIGNTMNIHQEILRRLKQRLVLAQVSAEENSDVIIAFVPIVSRMGTDIEAALQNIPRTGKPVVLMVLHFTFDENHIAPRSQRIVNRDDVLAVDLLCYEDLGLLRSLHNDEALKAITDYLTSIGASPNTQLDSTRSPCGPLVLITCIILIVIVVATVIGVIFYLKPWQKHTAHRSLILP
;
A
#
# COMPACT_ATOMS: atom_id res chain seq x y z
N MET A 1 -11.76 56.63 14.12
CA MET A 1 -10.61 55.90 14.73
C MET A 1 -11.04 54.74 15.64
N LYS A 2 -12.10 54.88 16.45
CA LYS A 2 -12.55 53.86 17.43
C LYS A 2 -13.06 52.53 16.84
N LEU A 3 -13.72 52.55 15.67
CA LEU A 3 -14.22 51.33 15.02
C LEU A 3 -13.13 50.41 14.47
N LYS A 4 -12.01 50.96 13.99
CA LYS A 4 -10.92 50.16 13.41
C LYS A 4 -10.21 49.32 14.48
N LEU A 5 -9.99 49.93 15.65
CA LEU A 5 -9.43 49.26 16.82
C LEU A 5 -10.32 48.13 17.35
N MET A 6 -11.65 48.29 17.31
CA MET A 6 -12.58 47.24 17.75
C MET A 6 -12.61 46.04 16.80
N LEU A 7 -12.41 46.26 15.49
CA LEU A 7 -12.37 45.19 14.50
C LEU A 7 -11.08 44.37 14.61
N ASP A 8 -9.94 45.05 14.80
CA ASP A 8 -8.63 44.40 14.97
C ASP A 8 -8.59 43.57 16.27
N SER A 9 -9.20 44.06 17.35
CA SER A 9 -9.32 43.32 18.61
C SER A 9 -10.15 42.04 18.45
N ARG A 10 -11.29 42.13 17.75
CA ARG A 10 -12.13 40.95 17.46
C ARG A 10 -11.41 39.93 16.59
N GLN A 11 -10.65 40.38 15.59
CA GLN A 11 -9.87 39.47 14.75
C GLN A 11 -8.76 38.78 15.54
N SER A 12 -8.09 39.47 16.45
CA SER A 12 -7.08 38.86 17.33
C SER A 12 -7.69 37.76 18.22
N GLU A 13 -8.86 38.02 18.82
CA GLU A 13 -9.57 37.05 19.66
C GLU A 13 -10.03 35.81 18.88
N THR A 14 -10.51 35.98 17.64
CA THR A 14 -10.92 34.85 16.80
C THR A 14 -9.73 34.04 16.32
N LEU A 15 -8.60 34.68 15.99
CA LEU A 15 -7.36 34.00 15.62
C LEU A 15 -6.78 33.19 16.79
N GLN A 16 -6.82 33.74 18.01
CA GLN A 16 -6.38 33.04 19.22
C GLN A 16 -7.27 31.83 19.55
N ALA A 17 -8.59 31.97 19.39
CA ALA A 17 -9.55 30.89 19.60
C ALA A 17 -9.38 29.75 18.57
N ALA A 18 -9.14 30.10 17.30
CA ALA A 18 -8.86 29.14 16.23
C ALA A 18 -7.50 28.44 16.45
N ALA A 19 -6.47 29.15 16.88
CA ALA A 19 -5.17 28.55 17.20
C ALA A 19 -5.28 27.55 18.38
N SER A 20 -6.10 27.85 19.39
CA SER A 20 -6.36 26.93 20.52
C SER A 20 -7.13 25.67 20.10
N SER A 21 -8.06 25.76 19.14
CA SER A 21 -8.75 24.57 18.62
C SER A 21 -7.84 23.71 17.75
N VAL A 22 -6.98 24.31 16.93
CA VAL A 22 -5.98 23.59 16.12
C VAL A 22 -4.93 22.93 17.02
N ALA A 23 -4.50 23.59 18.10
CA ALA A 23 -3.54 23.00 19.05
C ALA A 23 -4.12 21.81 19.83
N ARG A 24 -5.45 21.78 20.08
CA ARG A 24 -6.12 20.61 20.67
C ARG A 24 -6.16 19.41 19.73
N ASP A 25 -6.20 19.65 18.42
CA ASP A 25 -6.18 18.62 17.39
C ASP A 25 -4.75 18.07 17.12
N LEU A 26 -3.72 18.78 17.60
CA LEU A 26 -2.30 18.39 17.52
C LEU A 26 -1.75 17.81 18.84
N SER A 27 -2.62 17.41 19.78
CA SER A 27 -2.15 16.57 20.88
C SER A 27 -1.54 15.29 20.28
N PRO A 28 -0.35 14.83 20.72
CA PRO A 28 0.19 13.55 20.28
C PRO A 28 -0.87 12.49 20.54
N PHE A 29 -1.44 11.93 19.47
CA PHE A 29 -2.44 10.89 19.55
C PHE A 29 -1.85 9.73 20.36
N LYS A 30 -2.23 9.64 21.63
CA LYS A 30 -1.75 8.62 22.53
C LYS A 30 -2.40 7.32 22.09
N MET A 31 -1.59 6.47 21.44
CA MET A 31 -2.00 5.15 20.97
C MET A 31 -2.66 4.40 22.13
N PRO A 32 -3.83 3.76 21.92
CA PRO A 32 -4.42 2.90 22.94
C PRO A 32 -3.42 1.77 23.27
N GLU A 33 -3.17 1.59 24.57
CA GLU A 33 -2.09 0.76 25.12
C GLU A 33 -2.27 -0.76 24.91
N ASP A 34 -3.34 -1.19 24.23
CA ASP A 34 -3.69 -2.61 24.07
C ASP A 34 -3.53 -3.12 22.62
N SER A 35 -2.74 -2.44 21.77
CA SER A 35 -2.37 -3.03 20.48
C SER A 35 -1.44 -4.24 20.71
N LYS A 36 -2.00 -5.45 20.64
CA LYS A 36 -1.24 -6.69 20.78
C LYS A 36 -0.16 -6.75 19.69
N LYS A 37 1.10 -6.60 20.12
CA LYS A 37 2.28 -6.72 19.28
C LYS A 37 2.61 -8.20 19.07
N LEU A 38 2.61 -8.65 17.82
CA LEU A 38 2.97 -10.04 17.49
C LEU A 38 4.49 -10.15 17.32
N SER A 39 5.12 -11.05 18.07
CA SER A 39 6.56 -11.29 18.00
C SER A 39 6.87 -12.39 16.97
N PHE A 40 7.91 -12.18 16.16
CA PHE A 40 8.33 -13.13 15.14
C PHE A 40 9.84 -13.40 15.21
N PHE A 41 10.21 -14.65 14.94
CA PHE A 41 11.60 -15.04 14.73
C PHE A 41 11.89 -15.11 13.24
N LEU A 42 13.01 -14.51 12.82
CA LEU A 42 13.43 -14.49 11.41
C LEU A 42 14.37 -15.66 11.13
N LYS A 43 14.01 -16.51 10.16
CA LYS A 43 14.87 -17.58 9.65
C LYS A 43 15.21 -17.32 8.17
N LEU A 44 16.48 -17.12 7.86
CA LEU A 44 16.96 -17.01 6.48
C LEU A 44 17.58 -18.34 6.08
N ILE A 45 17.06 -18.97 5.02
CA ILE A 45 17.52 -20.27 4.55
C ILE A 45 18.06 -20.07 3.14
N GLY A 46 19.36 -19.79 3.04
CA GLY A 46 20.01 -19.37 1.81
C GLY A 46 20.13 -17.85 1.67
N ASN A 47 20.65 -17.41 0.52
CA ASN A 47 20.88 -15.99 0.25
C ASN A 47 19.63 -15.32 -0.34
N THR A 48 19.05 -14.38 0.38
CA THR A 48 17.84 -13.65 -0.03
C THR A 48 18.12 -12.30 -0.67
N MET A 49 19.39 -11.95 -0.92
CA MET A 49 19.80 -10.67 -1.53
C MET A 49 19.22 -9.43 -0.83
N ASN A 50 19.06 -9.48 0.50
CA ASN A 50 18.42 -8.44 1.31
C ASN A 50 16.94 -8.14 1.00
N ILE A 51 16.30 -8.89 0.10
CA ILE A 51 14.89 -8.70 -0.28
C ILE A 51 13.95 -8.96 0.90
N HIS A 52 14.34 -9.87 1.80
CA HIS A 52 13.63 -10.12 3.05
C HIS A 52 13.42 -8.83 3.87
N GLN A 53 14.36 -7.87 3.83
CA GLN A 53 14.24 -6.61 4.57
C GLN A 53 13.10 -5.75 4.02
N GLU A 54 12.99 -5.67 2.69
CA GLU A 54 11.91 -4.93 2.01
C GLU A 54 10.54 -5.56 2.31
N ILE A 55 10.44 -6.89 2.27
CA ILE A 55 9.20 -7.61 2.61
C ILE A 55 8.82 -7.36 4.07
N LEU A 56 9.76 -7.53 5.01
CA LEU A 56 9.52 -7.28 6.44
C LEU A 56 9.15 -5.83 6.72
N ARG A 57 9.74 -4.87 5.99
CA ARG A 57 9.39 -3.44 6.08
C ARG A 57 7.93 -3.23 5.68
N ARG A 58 7.49 -3.80 4.56
CA ARG A 58 6.08 -3.73 4.12
C ARG A 58 5.12 -4.39 5.12
N LEU A 59 5.52 -5.51 5.73
CA LEU A 59 4.71 -6.15 6.77
C LEU A 59 4.61 -5.28 8.04
N LYS A 60 5.72 -4.70 8.51
CA LYS A 60 5.74 -3.76 9.66
C LYS A 60 4.96 -2.46 9.38
N GLN A 61 4.82 -2.07 8.12
CA GLN A 61 3.94 -0.97 7.73
C GLN A 61 2.46 -1.31 7.86
N ARG A 62 2.10 -2.58 7.69
CA ARG A 62 0.71 -3.06 7.76
C ARG A 62 0.32 -3.56 9.16
N LEU A 63 1.29 -4.04 9.94
CA LEU A 63 1.06 -4.74 11.20
C LEU A 63 2.05 -4.31 12.29
N VAL A 64 1.62 -4.40 13.54
CA VAL A 64 2.46 -4.19 14.72
C VAL A 64 3.26 -5.47 15.02
N LEU A 65 4.45 -5.59 14.41
CA LEU A 65 5.32 -6.77 14.52
C LEU A 65 6.62 -6.48 15.30
N ALA A 66 7.07 -7.42 16.13
CA ALA A 66 8.35 -7.38 16.84
C ALA A 66 9.28 -8.49 16.34
N GLN A 67 10.49 -8.16 15.89
CA GLN A 67 11.49 -9.20 15.65
C GLN A 67 12.16 -9.57 16.98
N VAL A 68 12.26 -10.86 17.28
CA VAL A 68 13.01 -11.38 18.44
C VAL A 68 14.24 -12.17 17.98
N SER A 69 15.26 -12.23 18.83
CA SER A 69 16.54 -12.89 18.52
C SER A 69 16.52 -14.39 18.81
N ALA A 70 15.56 -14.87 19.60
CA ALA A 70 15.46 -16.25 20.02
C ALA A 70 14.07 -16.81 19.67
N GLU A 71 14.05 -18.03 19.16
CA GLU A 71 12.83 -18.66 18.64
C GLU A 71 11.82 -18.94 19.76
N GLU A 72 12.27 -19.33 20.95
CA GLU A 72 11.42 -19.60 22.10
C GLU A 72 10.54 -18.40 22.48
N ASN A 73 11.02 -17.18 22.21
CA ASN A 73 10.37 -15.92 22.54
C ASN A 73 9.46 -15.38 21.43
N SER A 74 9.33 -16.07 20.28
CA SER A 74 8.45 -15.63 19.18
C SER A 74 7.09 -16.31 19.21
N ASP A 75 6.06 -15.61 18.75
CA ASP A 75 4.72 -16.16 18.49
C ASP A 75 4.66 -16.90 17.14
N VAL A 76 5.45 -16.46 16.15
CA VAL A 76 5.47 -17.01 14.78
C VAL A 76 6.90 -17.05 14.22
N ILE A 77 7.19 -18.03 13.37
CA ILE A 77 8.44 -18.07 12.60
C ILE A 77 8.18 -17.52 11.20
N ILE A 78 8.95 -16.53 10.77
CA ILE A 78 8.95 -16.07 9.38
C ILE A 78 10.24 -16.58 8.73
N ALA A 79 10.09 -17.51 7.79
CA ALA A 79 11.19 -18.15 7.08
C ALA A 79 11.24 -17.68 5.62
N PHE A 80 12.42 -17.38 5.12
CA PHE A 80 12.65 -17.06 3.71
C PHE A 80 13.46 -18.16 3.04
N VAL A 81 12.99 -18.63 1.89
CA VAL A 81 13.68 -19.62 1.04
C VAL A 81 13.72 -19.14 -0.40
N PRO A 82 14.90 -18.82 -0.96
CA PRO A 82 15.06 -18.58 -2.38
C PRO A 82 15.06 -19.90 -3.15
N ILE A 83 14.40 -19.93 -4.30
CA ILE A 83 14.50 -21.05 -5.23
C ILE A 83 15.75 -20.87 -6.08
N VAL A 84 16.73 -21.74 -5.88
CA VAL A 84 18.04 -21.68 -6.55
C VAL A 84 18.24 -22.89 -7.45
N SER A 85 17.76 -24.07 -7.02
CA SER A 85 17.96 -25.32 -7.74
C SER A 85 16.65 -25.84 -8.31
N ARG A 86 15.76 -26.27 -7.42
CA ARG A 86 14.46 -26.85 -7.71
C ARG A 86 13.58 -26.60 -6.50
N MET A 87 12.41 -26.01 -6.74
CA MET A 87 11.47 -25.65 -5.68
C MET A 87 11.18 -26.78 -4.69
N GLY A 88 10.99 -28.02 -5.16
CA GLY A 88 10.74 -29.16 -4.26
C GLY A 88 11.90 -29.41 -3.29
N THR A 89 13.12 -29.44 -3.80
CA THR A 89 14.34 -29.70 -3.01
C THR A 89 14.66 -28.54 -2.07
N ASP A 90 14.57 -27.30 -2.56
CA ASP A 90 14.87 -26.10 -1.77
C ASP A 90 13.84 -25.95 -0.62
N ILE A 91 12.56 -26.20 -0.88
CA ILE A 91 11.50 -26.20 0.16
C ILE A 91 11.73 -27.34 1.16
N GLU A 92 12.01 -28.56 0.70
CA GLU A 92 12.24 -29.69 1.61
C GLU A 92 13.42 -29.44 2.55
N ALA A 93 14.54 -28.95 2.01
CA ALA A 93 15.70 -28.55 2.80
C ALA A 93 15.36 -27.42 3.78
N ALA A 94 14.53 -26.45 3.37
CA ALA A 94 14.06 -25.40 4.25
C ALA A 94 13.21 -25.94 5.40
N LEU A 95 12.26 -26.83 5.13
CA LEU A 95 11.41 -27.42 6.15
C LEU A 95 12.17 -28.30 7.15
N GLN A 96 13.29 -28.91 6.74
CA GLN A 96 14.20 -29.64 7.64
C GLN A 96 14.98 -28.69 8.57
N ASN A 97 15.29 -27.48 8.11
CA ASN A 97 15.97 -26.45 8.89
C ASN A 97 15.04 -25.64 9.80
N ILE A 98 13.72 -25.73 9.59
CA ILE A 98 12.70 -25.10 10.42
C ILE A 98 12.25 -26.09 11.49
N PRO A 99 12.50 -25.79 12.77
CA PRO A 99 12.17 -26.71 13.85
C PRO A 99 10.66 -26.94 13.97
N ARG A 100 10.30 -28.08 14.58
CA ARG A 100 8.92 -28.48 14.84
C ARG A 100 8.54 -28.13 16.27
N THR A 101 8.41 -26.84 16.55
CA THR A 101 8.06 -26.32 17.88
C THR A 101 6.55 -26.19 18.10
N GLY A 102 5.72 -26.50 17.09
CA GLY A 102 4.27 -26.33 17.14
C GLY A 102 3.81 -24.87 16.97
N LYS A 103 4.75 -23.95 16.73
CA LYS A 103 4.47 -22.56 16.41
C LYS A 103 4.09 -22.42 14.93
N PRO A 104 3.20 -21.48 14.58
CA PRO A 104 2.90 -21.20 13.18
C PRO A 104 4.16 -20.71 12.44
N VAL A 105 4.27 -21.10 11.18
CA VAL A 105 5.39 -20.75 10.30
C VAL A 105 4.83 -20.10 9.04
N VAL A 106 5.35 -18.94 8.66
CA VAL A 106 5.14 -18.35 7.34
C VAL A 106 6.40 -18.60 6.51
N LEU A 107 6.30 -19.47 5.51
CA LEU A 107 7.38 -19.78 4.58
C LEU A 107 7.22 -18.92 3.32
N MET A 108 8.10 -17.93 3.17
CA MET A 108 8.16 -17.03 2.02
C MET A 108 9.13 -17.60 0.99
N VAL A 109 8.57 -18.08 -0.11
CA VAL A 109 9.31 -18.71 -1.22
C VAL A 109 9.63 -17.64 -2.25
N LEU A 110 10.92 -17.31 -2.41
CA LEU A 110 11.39 -16.27 -3.32
C LEU A 110 11.73 -16.89 -4.68
N HIS A 111 10.93 -16.56 -5.70
CA HIS A 111 11.17 -16.95 -7.08
C HIS A 111 11.88 -15.80 -7.80
N PHE A 112 13.15 -16.00 -8.14
CA PHE A 112 13.90 -15.02 -8.93
C PHE A 112 13.53 -15.13 -10.41
N THR A 113 12.88 -14.11 -10.93
CA THR A 113 12.40 -14.05 -12.31
C THR A 113 12.38 -12.61 -12.81
N PHE A 114 12.62 -12.44 -14.11
CA PHE A 114 12.40 -11.16 -14.80
C PHE A 114 10.94 -10.98 -15.24
N ASP A 115 10.15 -12.06 -15.25
CA ASP A 115 8.75 -12.04 -15.67
C ASP A 115 7.82 -11.75 -14.48
N GLU A 116 7.22 -10.57 -14.47
CA GLU A 116 6.27 -10.12 -13.44
C GLU A 116 4.97 -10.92 -13.44
N ASN A 117 4.64 -11.61 -14.53
CA ASN A 117 3.46 -12.46 -14.69
C ASN A 117 3.80 -13.95 -14.60
N HIS A 118 5.01 -14.29 -14.13
CA HIS A 118 5.42 -15.66 -13.98
C HIS A 118 4.45 -16.42 -13.08
N ILE A 119 3.86 -17.50 -13.61
CA ILE A 119 3.04 -18.40 -12.82
C ILE A 119 3.98 -19.34 -12.09
N ALA A 120 4.45 -18.90 -10.93
CA ALA A 120 5.21 -19.75 -10.03
C ALA A 120 4.37 -20.99 -9.67
N PRO A 121 4.98 -22.19 -9.65
CA PRO A 121 4.27 -23.36 -9.14
C PRO A 121 3.89 -23.11 -7.67
N ARG A 122 2.69 -23.56 -7.27
CA ARG A 122 2.18 -23.32 -5.92
C ARG A 122 2.97 -24.11 -4.89
N SER A 123 3.83 -23.44 -4.13
CA SER A 123 4.63 -24.05 -3.05
C SER A 123 3.77 -24.74 -1.98
N GLN A 124 2.55 -24.23 -1.77
CA GLN A 124 1.54 -24.83 -0.88
C GLN A 124 1.23 -26.30 -1.18
N ARG A 125 1.38 -26.75 -2.44
CA ARG A 125 1.13 -28.16 -2.80
C ARG A 125 2.29 -29.09 -2.44
N ILE A 126 3.46 -28.53 -2.14
CA ILE A 126 4.68 -29.28 -1.81
C ILE A 126 4.87 -29.35 -0.30
N VAL A 127 4.46 -28.30 0.41
CA VAL A 127 4.56 -28.24 1.86
C VAL A 127 3.56 -29.23 2.49
N ASN A 128 4.09 -30.24 3.19
CA ASN A 128 3.33 -31.27 3.90
C ASN A 128 3.33 -31.04 5.42
N ARG A 129 3.11 -29.80 5.86
CA ARG A 129 3.12 -29.39 7.27
C ARG A 129 1.96 -28.43 7.53
N ASP A 130 1.05 -28.81 8.42
CA ASP A 130 -0.16 -28.03 8.73
C ASP A 130 0.15 -26.71 9.46
N ASP A 131 1.30 -26.64 10.13
CA ASP A 131 1.78 -25.45 10.82
C ASP A 131 2.46 -24.43 9.88
N VAL A 132 2.58 -24.73 8.58
CA VAL A 132 3.31 -23.90 7.61
C VAL A 132 2.37 -23.30 6.56
N LEU A 133 2.24 -21.98 6.59
CA LEU A 133 1.68 -21.22 5.48
C LEU A 133 2.79 -20.91 4.45
N ALA A 134 2.74 -21.57 3.30
CA ALA A 134 3.64 -21.27 2.19
C ALA A 134 3.06 -20.16 1.30
N VAL A 135 3.90 -19.19 0.94
CA VAL A 135 3.53 -18.06 0.09
C VAL A 135 4.63 -17.81 -0.93
N ASP A 136 4.26 -17.80 -2.20
CA ASP A 136 5.15 -17.52 -3.32
C ASP A 136 5.28 -16.01 -3.55
N LEU A 137 6.51 -15.54 -3.77
CA LEU A 137 6.83 -14.13 -4.05
C LEU A 137 7.78 -14.04 -5.24
N LEU A 138 7.43 -13.20 -6.21
CA LEU A 138 8.25 -12.95 -7.39
C LEU A 138 9.25 -11.83 -7.11
N CYS A 139 10.52 -12.09 -7.36
CA CYS A 139 11.63 -11.20 -7.08
C CYS A 139 12.52 -11.05 -8.31
N TYR A 140 13.19 -9.92 -8.44
CA TYR A 140 14.24 -9.72 -9.44
C TYR A 140 15.53 -9.31 -8.72
N GLU A 141 16.66 -9.88 -9.14
CA GLU A 141 17.94 -9.76 -8.43
C GLU A 141 18.35 -8.31 -8.15
N ASP A 142 18.16 -7.41 -9.14
CA ASP A 142 18.56 -6.00 -9.01
C ASP A 142 17.46 -5.09 -8.45
N LEU A 143 16.19 -5.42 -8.68
CA LEU A 143 15.04 -4.57 -8.32
C LEU A 143 14.41 -4.98 -6.98
N GLY A 144 14.71 -6.18 -6.50
CA GLY A 144 14.14 -6.78 -5.32
C GLY A 144 12.70 -7.28 -5.54
N LEU A 145 11.81 -6.99 -4.59
CA LEU A 145 10.42 -7.45 -4.64
C LEU A 145 9.63 -6.75 -5.76
N LEU A 146 9.16 -7.51 -6.75
CA LEU A 146 8.40 -7.00 -7.89
C LEU A 146 7.07 -6.36 -7.47
N ARG A 147 6.65 -5.31 -8.17
CA ARG A 147 5.34 -4.66 -7.97
C ARG A 147 4.30 -5.31 -8.88
N SER A 148 3.87 -6.51 -8.53
CA SER A 148 2.86 -7.27 -9.28
C SER A 148 1.61 -7.54 -8.44
N LEU A 149 0.48 -7.77 -9.12
CA LEU A 149 -0.77 -8.19 -8.47
C LEU A 149 -0.56 -9.45 -7.62
N HIS A 150 0.24 -10.39 -8.13
CA HIS A 150 0.60 -11.61 -7.40
C HIS A 150 1.26 -11.31 -6.05
N ASN A 151 2.26 -10.43 -6.01
CA ASN A 151 2.93 -10.06 -4.77
C ASN A 151 2.03 -9.26 -3.82
N ASP A 152 1.12 -8.44 -4.34
CA ASP A 152 0.16 -7.73 -3.52
C ASP A 152 -0.85 -8.68 -2.85
N GLU A 153 -1.35 -9.68 -3.59
CA GLU A 153 -2.19 -10.75 -3.06
C GLU A 153 -1.44 -11.61 -2.04
N ALA A 154 -0.18 -11.98 -2.33
CA ALA A 154 0.68 -12.72 -1.43
C ALA A 154 0.91 -11.96 -0.10
N LEU A 155 1.29 -10.69 -0.17
CA LEU A 155 1.45 -9.84 1.02
C LEU A 155 0.15 -9.65 1.78
N LYS A 156 -1.00 -9.58 1.08
CA LYS A 156 -2.32 -9.52 1.72
C LYS A 156 -2.62 -10.83 2.46
N ALA A 157 -2.41 -11.98 1.83
CA ALA A 157 -2.61 -13.29 2.46
C ALA A 157 -1.75 -13.46 3.72
N ILE A 158 -0.48 -13.04 3.67
CA ILE A 158 0.40 -13.02 4.84
C ILE A 158 -0.17 -12.11 5.94
N THR A 159 -0.62 -10.91 5.56
CA THR A 159 -1.17 -9.92 6.51
C THR A 159 -2.42 -10.45 7.20
N ASP A 160 -3.34 -11.02 6.42
CA ASP A 160 -4.59 -11.63 6.93
C ASP A 160 -4.29 -12.79 7.87
N TYR A 161 -3.33 -13.67 7.50
CA TYR A 161 -2.91 -14.77 8.33
C TYR A 161 -2.27 -14.31 9.65
N LEU A 162 -1.32 -13.37 9.58
CA LEU A 162 -0.68 -12.81 10.78
C LEU A 162 -1.69 -12.11 11.70
N THR A 163 -2.70 -11.47 11.13
CA THR A 163 -3.81 -10.88 11.89
C THR A 163 -4.64 -11.97 12.58
N SER A 164 -4.93 -13.07 11.88
CA SER A 164 -5.69 -14.19 12.44
C SER A 164 -5.02 -14.86 13.64
N ILE A 165 -3.67 -14.83 13.72
CA ILE A 165 -2.91 -15.35 14.86
C ILE A 165 -2.62 -14.29 15.94
N GLY A 166 -3.09 -13.05 15.76
CA GLY A 166 -3.08 -12.02 16.79
C GLY A 166 -2.20 -10.79 16.52
N ALA A 167 -1.73 -10.56 15.29
CA ALA A 167 -1.12 -9.28 14.94
C ALA A 167 -2.18 -8.17 14.88
N SER A 168 -1.87 -7.02 15.47
CA SER A 168 -2.71 -5.83 15.33
C SER A 168 -2.38 -5.07 14.02
N PRO A 169 -3.38 -4.61 13.25
CA PRO A 169 -3.17 -3.69 12.15
C PRO A 169 -2.45 -2.42 12.59
N ASN A 170 -1.51 -1.94 11.78
CA ASN A 170 -0.84 -0.67 12.04
C ASN A 170 -1.70 0.48 11.48
N THR A 171 -2.34 1.25 12.37
CA THR A 171 -3.27 2.34 12.04
C THR A 171 -2.61 3.52 11.30
N GLN A 172 -1.28 3.52 11.12
CA GLN A 172 -0.55 4.56 10.39
C GLN A 172 -0.77 4.53 8.86
N LEU A 173 -1.33 3.47 8.28
CA LEU A 173 -1.38 3.30 6.81
C LEU A 173 -2.77 3.23 6.16
N ASP A 174 -3.86 3.51 6.88
CA ASP A 174 -5.18 3.68 6.23
C ASP A 174 -5.23 4.90 5.28
N SER A 175 -4.21 5.77 5.29
CA SER A 175 -4.11 6.91 4.38
C SER A 175 -3.42 6.61 3.04
N THR A 176 -2.74 5.47 2.88
CA THR A 176 -2.06 5.11 1.60
C THR A 176 -2.52 3.77 1.04
N ARG A 177 -3.81 3.47 1.17
CA ARG A 177 -4.49 2.70 0.12
C ARG A 177 -4.56 3.61 -1.10
N SER A 178 -3.48 3.63 -1.89
CA SER A 178 -3.46 4.27 -3.19
C SER A 178 -4.71 3.81 -3.94
N PRO A 179 -5.70 4.68 -4.21
CA PRO A 179 -6.91 4.24 -4.86
C PRO A 179 -6.61 4.11 -6.35
N CYS A 180 -6.01 2.99 -6.76
CA CYS A 180 -6.33 2.40 -8.06
C CYS A 180 -7.76 1.82 -8.02
N GLY A 181 -8.70 2.60 -7.48
CA GLY A 181 -10.12 2.37 -7.51
C GLY A 181 -10.75 3.26 -8.57
N PRO A 182 -12.00 2.98 -8.98
CA PRO A 182 -12.72 3.74 -9.99
C PRO A 182 -12.78 5.25 -9.70
N LEU A 183 -12.56 5.68 -8.46
CA LEU A 183 -12.58 7.10 -8.06
C LEU A 183 -11.48 7.95 -8.72
N VAL A 184 -10.24 7.47 -8.86
CA VAL A 184 -9.19 8.25 -9.56
C VAL A 184 -9.52 8.35 -11.04
N LEU A 185 -9.99 7.26 -11.64
CA LEU A 185 -10.47 7.26 -13.02
C LEU A 185 -11.66 8.24 -13.20
N ILE A 186 -12.60 8.27 -12.27
CA ILE A 186 -13.72 9.22 -12.26
C ILE A 186 -13.21 10.66 -12.17
N THR A 187 -12.22 10.96 -11.32
CA THR A 187 -11.64 12.32 -11.25
C THR A 187 -10.94 12.73 -12.56
N CYS A 188 -10.23 11.82 -13.21
CA CYS A 188 -9.63 12.07 -14.52
C CYS A 188 -10.68 12.30 -15.60
N ILE A 189 -11.77 11.50 -15.61
CA ILE A 189 -12.88 11.67 -16.56
C ILE A 189 -13.57 13.02 -16.35
N ILE A 190 -13.83 13.42 -15.10
CA ILE A 190 -14.43 14.72 -14.77
C ILE A 190 -13.55 15.87 -15.28
N LEU A 191 -12.23 15.80 -15.05
CA LEU A 191 -11.29 16.80 -15.56
C LEU A 191 -11.31 16.90 -17.08
N ILE A 192 -11.32 15.76 -17.78
CA ILE A 192 -11.40 15.73 -19.25
C ILE A 192 -12.71 16.37 -19.74
N VAL A 193 -13.85 16.04 -19.11
CA VAL A 193 -15.15 16.61 -19.47
C VAL A 193 -15.17 18.13 -19.26
N ILE A 194 -14.59 18.63 -18.16
CA ILE A 194 -14.49 20.07 -17.89
C ILE A 194 -13.66 20.76 -18.97
N VAL A 195 -12.50 20.20 -19.34
CA VAL A 195 -11.64 20.76 -20.39
C VAL A 195 -12.35 20.76 -21.75
N VAL A 196 -13.07 19.69 -22.09
CA VAL A 196 -13.84 19.62 -23.34
C VAL A 196 -14.96 20.65 -23.34
N ALA A 197 -15.69 20.80 -22.23
CA ALA A 197 -16.76 21.79 -22.10
C ALA A 197 -16.25 23.24 -22.22
N THR A 198 -15.09 23.56 -21.63
CA THR A 198 -14.49 24.90 -21.77
C THR A 198 -14.03 25.16 -23.19
N VAL A 199 -13.43 24.18 -23.88
CA VAL A 199 -13.04 24.31 -25.30
C VAL A 199 -14.27 24.51 -26.20
N ILE A 200 -15.32 23.71 -26.03
CA ILE A 200 -16.57 23.84 -26.79
C ILE A 200 -17.22 25.20 -26.50
N GLY A 201 -17.23 25.63 -25.23
CA GLY A 201 -17.72 26.93 -24.80
C GLY A 201 -16.96 28.05 -25.50
N VAL A 202 -15.63 28.05 -25.48
CA VAL A 202 -14.79 29.03 -26.18
C VAL A 202 -15.08 29.03 -27.68
N ILE A 203 -15.22 27.87 -28.33
CA ILE A 203 -15.57 27.80 -29.76
C ILE A 203 -16.95 28.44 -30.03
N PHE A 204 -17.94 28.19 -29.17
CA PHE A 204 -19.26 28.81 -29.29
C PHE A 204 -19.24 30.32 -29.01
N TYR A 205 -18.47 30.76 -28.01
CA TYR A 205 -18.26 32.16 -27.65
C TYR A 205 -17.46 32.94 -28.70
N LEU A 206 -16.60 32.26 -29.46
CA LEU A 206 -15.89 32.83 -30.62
C LEU A 206 -16.71 32.78 -31.91
N LYS A 207 -17.85 32.09 -31.92
CA LYS A 207 -18.78 32.02 -33.04
C LYS A 207 -20.02 32.96 -32.98
N PRO A 208 -19.94 34.24 -32.56
CA PRO A 208 -21.07 35.15 -32.69
C PRO A 208 -20.80 36.31 -33.68
N TRP A 209 -20.46 36.08 -34.96
CA TRP A 209 -20.67 37.11 -36.00
C TRP A 209 -20.50 36.67 -37.48
N GLN A 210 -21.28 35.72 -37.99
CA GLN A 210 -21.39 35.54 -39.46
C GLN A 210 -22.81 35.23 -39.97
N LYS A 211 -23.85 35.50 -39.19
CA LYS A 211 -25.26 35.27 -39.60
C LYS A 211 -26.11 36.53 -39.78
N HIS A 212 -25.51 37.71 -39.99
CA HIS A 212 -26.26 38.95 -40.28
C HIS A 212 -25.89 39.71 -41.57
N THR A 213 -24.99 39.20 -42.42
CA THR A 213 -24.65 39.81 -43.72
C THR A 213 -25.26 39.07 -44.91
N ALA A 214 -26.54 38.71 -44.83
CA ALA A 214 -27.29 38.10 -45.95
C ALA A 214 -28.60 38.85 -46.27
N HIS A 215 -28.60 40.18 -46.19
CA HIS A 215 -29.78 40.96 -46.59
C HIS A 215 -29.45 42.37 -47.10
N ARG A 216 -28.49 42.52 -48.03
CA ARG A 216 -28.33 43.76 -48.82
C ARG A 216 -27.32 43.60 -49.96
N SER A 217 -27.78 43.08 -51.11
CA SER A 217 -27.25 43.43 -52.45
C SER A 217 -27.85 42.55 -53.55
N LEU A 218 -29.06 42.87 -53.98
CA LEU A 218 -29.52 42.60 -55.35
C LEU A 218 -30.47 43.74 -55.73
N ILE A 219 -29.86 44.89 -55.99
CA ILE A 219 -30.46 46.03 -56.69
C ILE A 219 -29.59 46.23 -57.93
N LEU A 220 -30.16 45.80 -59.07
CA LEU A 220 -30.09 46.38 -60.43
C LEU A 220 -28.72 46.38 -61.15
N PRO A 221 -28.76 46.28 -62.48
CA PRO A 221 -29.00 47.43 -63.35
C PRO A 221 -30.42 47.52 -63.92
#